data_AF-V9W5A8-F1
#
_entry.id   AF-V9W5A8-F1
#
_cell.length_a   1.000
_cell.length_b   1.000
_cell.length_c   1.000
_cell.angle_alpha   90.00
_cell.angle_beta   90.00
_cell.angle_gamma   90.00
#
_symmetry.space_group_name_H-M   'P 1'
#
loop_
_entity.id
_entity.type
_entity.pdbx_description
1 polymer ?
#
loop_
_entity_poly.entity_id
_entity_poly.type
_entity_poly.pdbx_seq_one_letter_code
_entity_poly.pdbx_strand_id
1 'polypeptide(L)' 'MASQNFSFLAPQWEVLDKVAETAERNVYQDPNTAISKIRTFAETIAKYISAFEEVREDSTTTQVQRLINLNTNKLSPVK' A
#
# COMPACT_ATOMS: atom_id res chain seq x y z
N MET A 1 19.42 11.32 13.05
CA MET A 1 18.03 11.16 12.58
C MET A 1 17.94 9.79 11.94
N ALA A 2 17.06 8.91 12.44
CA ALA A 2 16.92 7.58 11.85
C ALA A 2 16.46 7.71 10.40
N SER A 3 17.14 7.03 9.48
CA SER A 3 16.71 6.91 8.10
C SER A 3 15.36 6.20 8.05
N GLN A 4 14.38 6.80 7.38
CA GLN A 4 13.10 6.15 7.09
C GLN A 4 13.31 5.10 6.01
N ASN A 5 12.80 3.87 6.20
CA ASN A 5 13.05 2.77 5.27
C ASN A 5 12.35 3.00 3.94
N PHE A 6 11.23 3.73 3.94
CA PHE A 6 10.42 3.99 2.75
C PHE A 6 10.64 5.36 2.09
N SER A 7 11.62 6.15 2.55
CA SER A 7 11.93 7.49 2.02
C SER A 7 12.22 7.54 0.52
N PHE A 8 12.60 6.40 -0.09
CA PHE A 8 12.80 6.28 -1.53
C PHE A 8 11.51 6.47 -2.36
N LEU A 9 10.33 6.37 -1.73
CA LEU A 9 9.04 6.57 -2.37
C LEU A 9 8.69 8.05 -2.54
N ALA A 10 9.26 8.95 -1.73
CA ALA A 10 8.91 10.37 -1.72
C ALA A 10 8.93 11.07 -3.10
N PRO A 11 9.91 10.83 -4.01
CA PRO A 11 10.01 11.59 -5.25
C PRO A 11 8.86 11.35 -6.25
N GLN A 12 8.24 10.17 -6.22
CA GLN A 12 7.21 9.76 -7.18
C GLN A 12 5.88 9.39 -6.52
N TRP A 13 5.92 9.02 -5.24
CA TRP A 13 4.82 8.39 -4.50
C TRP A 13 4.70 8.96 -3.09
N GLU A 14 4.63 10.29 -2.97
CA GLU A 14 4.57 11.02 -1.69
C GLU A 14 3.48 10.50 -0.73
N VAL A 15 2.32 10.07 -1.25
CA VAL A 15 1.24 9.52 -0.43
C VAL A 15 1.67 8.21 0.26
N LEU A 16 2.38 7.34 -0.46
CA LEU A 16 2.89 6.10 0.09
C LEU A 16 3.97 6.34 1.14
N ASP A 17 4.87 7.29 0.87
CA ASP A 17 5.91 7.71 1.80
C ASP A 17 5.33 8.17 3.14
N LYS A 18 4.34 9.09 3.12
CA LYS A 18 3.69 9.59 4.35
C LYS A 18 3.00 8.50 5.18
N VAL A 19 2.33 7.55 4.51
CA VAL A 19 1.66 6.43 5.21
C VAL A 19 2.71 5.50 5.82
N ALA A 20 3.80 5.22 5.09
CA ALA A 20 4.88 4.39 5.55
C ALA A 20 5.66 5.01 6.70
N GLU A 21 6.01 6.30 6.61
CA GLU A 21 6.62 7.07 7.70
C GLU A 21 5.77 6.98 8.97
N THR A 22 4.46 7.14 8.84
CA THR A 22 3.55 7.04 9.99
C THR A 22 3.59 5.64 10.59
N ALA A 23 3.62 4.58 9.77
CA ALA A 23 3.78 3.23 10.26
C ALA A 23 5.09 3.04 11.02
N GLU A 24 6.21 3.47 10.45
CA GLU A 24 7.56 3.34 11.01
C GLU A 24 7.70 4.02 12.38
N ARG A 25 7.17 5.24 12.51
CA ARG A 25 7.19 5.98 13.78
C ARG A 25 6.40 5.29 14.89
N ASN A 26 5.32 4.58 14.53
CA ASN A 26 4.42 3.95 15.49
C ASN A 26 4.83 2.52 15.86
N VAL A 27 5.81 1.89 15.18
CA VAL A 27 6.19 0.48 15.41
C VAL A 27 6.40 0.15 16.90
N TYR A 28 7.08 1.03 17.63
CA TYR A 28 7.38 0.83 19.06
C TYR A 28 6.46 1.63 19.99
N GLN A 29 5.77 2.65 19.48
CA GLN A 29 4.93 3.55 20.29
C GLN A 29 3.50 3.03 20.40
N ASP A 30 2.92 2.63 19.26
CA ASP A 30 1.59 2.05 19.16
C ASP A 30 1.58 1.03 18.00
N PRO A 31 1.89 -0.24 18.30
CA PRO A 31 1.91 -1.31 17.32
C PRO A 31 0.57 -1.48 16.59
N ASN A 32 -0.56 -1.17 17.23
CA ASN A 32 -1.87 -1.29 16.59
C ASN A 32 -2.03 -0.24 15.49
N THR A 33 -1.63 1.01 15.77
CA THR A 33 -1.57 2.05 14.74
C THR A 33 -0.59 1.70 13.64
N ALA A 34 0.59 1.17 13.99
CA ALA A 34 1.57 0.74 12.99
C ALA A 34 1.00 -0.31 12.03
N ILE A 35 0.36 -1.37 12.55
CA ILE A 35 -0.27 -2.42 11.73
C ILE A 35 -1.38 -1.83 10.84
N SER A 36 -2.22 -0.95 11.38
CA SER A 36 -3.29 -0.30 10.62
C SER A 36 -2.72 0.55 9.47
N LYS A 37 -1.62 1.27 9.71
CA LYS A 37 -0.94 2.06 8.67
C LYS A 37 -0.25 1.18 7.62
N ILE A 38 0.39 0.07 8.01
CA ILE A 38 0.95 -0.91 7.07
C ILE A 38 -0.15 -1.50 6.19
N ARG A 39 -1.33 -1.80 6.74
CA ARG A 39 -2.49 -2.21 5.95
C ARG A 39 -2.85 -1.14 4.93
N THR A 40 -3.07 0.11 5.34
CA THR A 40 -3.41 1.21 4.42
C THR A 40 -2.35 1.39 3.33
N PHE A 41 -1.06 1.25 3.68
CA PHE A 41 0.05 1.31 2.74
C PHE A 41 -0.07 0.21 1.66
N ALA A 42 -0.23 -1.05 2.06
CA ALA A 42 -0.39 -2.16 1.13
C ALA A 42 -1.65 -2.04 0.25
N GLU A 43 -2.77 -1.58 0.82
CA GLU A 43 -4.01 -1.34 0.07
C GLU A 43 -3.84 -0.22 -0.97
N THR A 44 -3.07 0.81 -0.64
CA THR A 44 -2.78 1.92 -1.55
C THR A 44 -1.88 1.48 -2.69
N ILE A 45 -0.87 0.64 -2.42
CA ILE A 45 -0.05 0.01 -3.47
C ILE A 45 -0.94 -0.80 -4.42
N ALA A 46 -1.82 -1.66 -3.87
CA ALA A 46 -2.71 -2.46 -4.70
C ALA A 46 -3.59 -1.59 -5.61
N LYS A 47 -4.11 -0.46 -5.11
CA LYS A 47 -4.89 0.50 -5.91
C LYS A 47 -4.05 1.12 -7.03
N TYR A 48 -2.81 1.51 -6.75
CA TYR A 48 -1.92 2.05 -7.78
C TYR A 48 -1.60 1.02 -8.86
N ILE A 49 -1.34 -0.24 -8.50
CA ILE A 49 -1.13 -1.31 -9.47
C ILE A 49 -2.40 -1.52 -10.31
N SER A 50 -3.59 -1.62 -9.69
CA SER A 50 -4.85 -1.74 -10.43
C SER A 50 -5.06 -0.60 -11.42
N ALA A 51 -4.79 0.64 -11.00
CA ALA A 51 -4.94 1.82 -11.84
C ALA A 51 -3.92 1.86 -12.98
N PHE A 52 -2.67 1.47 -12.71
CA PHE A 52 -1.60 1.41 -13.71
C PHE A 52 -1.86 0.36 -14.79
N GLU A 53 -2.44 -0.78 -14.40
CA GLU A 53 -2.74 -1.91 -15.28
C GLU A 53 -4.15 -1.82 -15.91
N GLU A 54 -4.82 -0.67 -15.76
CA GLU A 54 -6.17 -0.39 -16.27
C GLU A 54 -7.22 -1.46 -15.87
N VAL A 55 -7.04 -2.09 -14.70
CA VAL A 55 -7.99 -3.06 -14.16
C VAL A 55 -9.26 -2.30 -13.78
N ARG A 56 -10.38 -2.65 -14.43
CA ARG A 56 -11.67 -2.04 -14.14
C ARG A 56 -12.09 -2.36 -12.70
N GLU A 57 -12.08 -1.35 -11.85
CA GLU A 57 -12.64 -1.39 -10.50
C GLU A 57 -13.89 -0.52 -10.46
N ASP A 58 -14.93 -1.01 -9.78
CA ASP A 58 -16.09 -0.21 -9.43
C ASP A 58 -15.86 0.50 -8.08
N SER A 59 -16.65 1.53 -7.78
CA SER A 59 -16.56 2.26 -6.51
C SER A 59 -16.89 1.40 -5.28
N THR A 60 -17.42 0.19 -5.49
CA THR A 60 -17.79 -0.79 -4.47
C THR A 60 -16.75 -1.91 -4.31
N THR A 61 -15.64 -1.85 -5.05
CA THR A 61 -14.67 -2.94 -5.11
C THR A 61 -13.95 -3.04 -3.77
N THR A 62 -14.20 -4.14 -3.08
CA THR A 62 -13.56 -4.43 -1.79
C THR A 62 -12.07 -4.72 -1.97
N GLN A 63 -11.28 -4.54 -0.90
CA GLN A 63 -9.86 -4.88 -0.95
C GLN A 63 -9.62 -6.35 -1.31
N VAL A 64 -10.47 -7.26 -0.83
CA VAL A 64 -10.38 -8.70 -1.18
C VAL A 64 -10.61 -8.90 -2.68
N GLN A 65 -11.65 -8.27 -3.23
CA GLN A 65 -11.95 -8.38 -4.66
C GLN A 65 -10.83 -7.81 -5.52
N ARG A 66 -10.24 -6.68 -5.13
CA ARG A 66 -9.05 -6.10 -5.78
C ARG A 66 -7.90 -7.10 -5.84
N LEU A 67 -7.56 -7.71 -4.71
CA LEU A 67 -6.47 -8.70 -4.67
C LEU A 67 -6.76 -9.93 -5.53
N ILE A 68 -8.01 -10.41 -5.55
CA ILE A 68 -8.42 -11.49 -6.44
C ILE A 68 -8.24 -11.08 -7.90
N ASN A 69 -8.71 -9.90 -8.30
CA ASN A 69 -8.61 -9.40 -9.67
C ASN A 69 -7.13 -9.28 -10.10
N LEU A 70 -6.28 -8.71 -9.25
CA LEU A 70 -4.84 -8.60 -9.51
C LEU A 70 -4.16 -9.97 -9.64
N ASN A 71 -4.56 -10.96 -8.84
CA ASN A 71 -4.04 -12.32 -8.94
C ASN A 71 -4.52 -13.01 -10.23
N THR A 72 -5.80 -12.87 -10.59
CA THR A 72 -6.35 -13.41 -11.85
C THR A 72 -5.64 -12.85 -13.07
N ASN A 73 -5.30 -11.57 -13.05
CA ASN A 73 -4.54 -10.90 -14.12
C ASN A 73 -3.02 -11.19 -14.06
N LYS A 74 -2.54 -11.98 -13.09
CA LYS A 74 -1.10 -12.27 -12.85
C LYS A 74 -0.24 -11.03 -12.57
N LEU A 75 -0.84 -9.99 -12.01
CA LEU A 75 -0.21 -8.70 -11.71
C LEU A 75 0.32 -8.58 -10.27
N SER A 76 -0.04 -9.53 -9.41
CA SER A 76 0.56 -9.62 -8.07
C SER A 76 2.04 -10.00 -8.18
N PRO A 77 2.95 -9.42 -7.36
CA PRO A 77 4.34 -9.84 -7.29
C PRO A 77 4.44 -11.27 -6.71
N VAL A 78 4.31 -12.22 -7.63
CA VAL A 78 4.73 -13.64 -7.64
C VAL A 78 4.09 -14.59 -6.62
N LYS A 79 3.86 -15.81 -7.11
CA LYS A 79 3.75 -17.05 -6.34
C LYS A 79 5.06 -17.80 -6.43
#